data_AF-A0A1Q6WH76-F1
#
_entry.id   AF-A0A1Q6WH76-F1
#
_cell.length_a   1.000
_cell.length_b   1.000
_cell.length_c   1.000
_cell.angle_alpha   90.00
_cell.angle_beta   90.00
_cell.angle_gamma   90.00
#
_symmetry.space_group_name_H-M   'P 1'
#
loop_
_entity.id
_entity.type
_entity.pdbx_description
1 polymer ?
#
loop_
_entity_poly.entity_id
_entity_poly.type
_entity_poly.pdbx_seq_one_letter_code
_entity_poly.pdbx_strand_id
1 'polypeptide(L)'
;MAERVFLATRDLVFRSKLAAVVRAAGGDVTADEAGCDIAVLDVEGAAVADRIRAWTVKRIRVLAYGSHVRPDLLRAAREAGAVAVPNSEVVETLRGMLSAADPGPSARG
;
A
#
# COMPACT_ATOMS: atom_id res chain seq x y z
N MET A 1 -2.23 6.33 16.48
CA MET A 1 -3.23 7.01 15.63
C MET A 1 -3.48 6.06 14.47
N ALA A 2 -4.74 5.80 14.09
CA ALA A 2 -5.01 4.83 13.03
C ALA A 2 -4.40 5.31 11.70
N GLU A 3 -3.58 4.47 11.09
CA GLU A 3 -2.94 4.75 9.80
C GLU A 3 -3.99 4.94 8.72
N ARG A 4 -3.93 6.04 7.97
CA ARG A 4 -4.85 6.31 6.88
C ARG A 4 -4.34 5.65 5.61
N VAL A 5 -5.07 4.65 5.13
CA VAL A 5 -4.70 3.89 3.93
C VAL A 5 -5.59 4.28 2.76
N PHE A 6 -4.98 4.80 1.71
CA PHE A 6 -5.65 5.04 0.44
C PHE A 6 -5.52 3.82 -0.48
N LEU A 7 -6.64 3.30 -0.96
CA LEU A 7 -6.68 2.12 -1.82
C LEU A 7 -6.99 2.53 -3.28
N ALA A 8 -5.94 2.79 -4.06
CA ALA A 8 -5.98 3.12 -5.48
C ALA A 8 -6.03 1.86 -6.36
N THR A 9 -6.98 0.97 -6.07
CA THR A 9 -7.21 -0.24 -6.87
C THR A 9 -8.45 -0.08 -7.76
N ARG A 10 -8.38 -0.61 -8.99
CA ARG A 10 -9.51 -0.61 -9.93
C ARG A 10 -10.51 -1.72 -9.63
N ASP A 11 -10.09 -2.76 -8.91
CA ASP A 11 -10.91 -3.91 -8.57
C ASP A 11 -11.65 -3.68 -7.25
N LEU A 12 -12.97 -3.53 -7.33
CA LEU A 12 -13.82 -3.24 -6.17
C LEU A 12 -13.88 -4.41 -5.18
N VAL A 13 -13.75 -5.66 -5.64
CA VAL A 13 -13.76 -6.85 -4.78
C VAL A 13 -12.45 -6.91 -4.01
N PHE A 14 -11.33 -6.70 -4.71
CA PHE A 14 -10.01 -6.62 -4.09
C PHE A 14 -9.92 -5.44 -3.12
N ARG A 15 -10.50 -4.29 -3.48
CA ARG A 15 -10.60 -3.12 -2.59
C ARG A 15 -11.28 -3.47 -1.27
N SER A 16 -12.43 -4.15 -1.33
CA SER A 16 -13.17 -4.56 -0.14
C SER A 16 -12.36 -5.52 0.73
N LYS A 17 -11.62 -6.45 0.13
CA LYS A 17 -10.72 -7.37 0.84
C LYS A 17 -9.58 -6.62 1.54
N LEU A 18 -8.91 -5.73 0.83
CA LEU A 18 -7.85 -4.88 1.40
C LEU A 18 -8.40 -4.00 2.51
N ALA A 19 -9.57 -3.40 2.32
CA ALA A 19 -10.21 -2.56 3.32
C ALA A 19 -10.52 -3.33 4.62
N ALA A 20 -10.99 -4.58 4.50
CA ALA A 20 -11.20 -5.44 5.65
C ALA A 20 -9.88 -5.75 6.38
N VAL A 21 -8.79 -5.99 5.65
CA VAL A 21 -7.46 -6.24 6.24
C VAL A 21 -6.92 -4.99 6.95
N VAL A 22 -7.04 -3.82 6.33
CA VAL A 22 -6.63 -2.52 6.90
C VAL A 22 -7.35 -2.29 8.22
N ARG A 23 -8.69 -2.43 8.22
CA ARG A 23 -9.51 -2.26 9.43
C ARG A 23 -9.17 -3.29 10.50
N ALA A 24 -8.96 -4.56 10.12
CA ALA A 24 -8.57 -5.61 11.05
C ALA A 24 -7.18 -5.38 11.67
N ALA A 25 -6.29 -4.67 10.97
CA ALA A 25 -4.98 -4.25 11.46
C ALA A 25 -5.00 -2.91 12.22
N GLY A 26 -6.18 -2.29 12.42
CA GLY A 26 -6.32 -1.03 13.14
C GLY A 26 -6.06 0.23 12.30
N GLY A 27 -5.89 0.09 10.97
CA GLY A 27 -5.85 1.21 10.03
C GLY A 27 -7.24 1.66 9.60
N ASP A 28 -7.33 2.86 9.04
CA ASP A 28 -8.56 3.43 8.49
C ASP A 28 -8.44 3.62 6.97
N VAL A 29 -9.47 3.24 6.22
CA VAL A 29 -9.44 3.36 4.76
C VAL A 29 -9.98 4.73 4.37
N THR A 30 -9.11 5.58 3.83
CA THR A 30 -9.49 6.92 3.38
C THR A 30 -9.68 6.98 1.87
N ALA A 31 -10.56 7.87 1.43
CA ALA A 31 -10.67 8.28 0.02
C ALA A 31 -9.79 9.50 -0.30
N ASP A 32 -9.21 10.13 0.73
CA ASP A 32 -8.32 11.27 0.58
C ASP A 32 -6.91 10.80 0.26
N GLU A 33 -6.48 11.04 -0.98
CA GLU A 33 -5.14 10.67 -1.45
C GLU A 33 -4.05 11.56 -0.83
N ALA A 34 -4.35 12.84 -0.56
CA ALA A 34 -3.35 13.82 -0.14
C ALA A 34 -2.98 13.75 1.35
N GLY A 35 -3.88 13.23 2.19
CA GLY A 35 -3.72 13.09 3.63
C GLY A 35 -3.71 11.64 4.11
N CYS A 36 -3.36 10.68 3.23
CA CYS A 36 -3.12 9.30 3.61
C CYS A 36 -1.66 9.08 4.04
N ASP A 37 -1.45 8.14 4.96
CA ASP A 37 -0.11 7.72 5.42
C ASP A 37 0.44 6.62 4.51
N ILE A 38 -0.44 5.75 4.01
CA ILE A 38 -0.12 4.63 3.11
C ILE A 38 -0.98 4.70 1.86
N ALA A 39 -0.37 4.66 0.68
CA ALA A 39 -1.06 4.55 -0.60
C ALA A 39 -0.80 3.16 -1.21
N VAL A 40 -1.87 2.39 -1.44
CA VAL A 40 -1.81 1.08 -2.11
C VAL A 40 -2.29 1.24 -3.55
N LEU A 41 -1.48 0.85 -4.52
CA LEU A 41 -1.86 0.93 -5.94
C LEU A 41 -1.43 -0.29 -6.75
N ASP A 42 -2.14 -0.50 -7.85
CA ASP A 42 -1.82 -1.50 -8.85
C ASP A 42 -0.77 -0.97 -9.85
N VAL A 43 0.27 -1.75 -10.16
CA VAL A 43 1.29 -1.40 -11.18
C VAL A 43 0.83 -1.61 -12.63
N GLU A 44 -0.44 -1.92 -12.88
CA GLU A 44 -1.03 -1.95 -14.22
C GLU A 44 -1.14 -0.54 -14.85
N GLY A 45 -0.02 -0.04 -15.37
CA GLY A 45 0.02 1.14 -16.25
C GLY A 45 1.33 1.91 -16.22
N ALA A 46 1.63 2.60 -17.33
CA ALA A 46 2.85 3.40 -17.47
C ALA A 46 2.92 4.64 -16.55
N ALA A 47 1.77 5.10 -16.01
CA ALA A 47 1.66 6.29 -15.17
C ALA A 47 1.82 6.02 -13.66
N VAL A 48 2.28 4.82 -13.28
CA VAL A 48 2.41 4.41 -11.87
C VAL A 48 3.64 5.07 -11.21
N ALA A 49 4.77 5.14 -11.93
CA ALA A 49 6.00 5.73 -11.41
C ALA A 49 5.86 7.22 -11.05
N ASP A 50 5.13 7.99 -11.86
CA ASP A 50 4.90 9.42 -11.63
C ASP A 50 4.06 9.67 -10.37
N ARG A 51 2.99 8.87 -10.19
CA ARG A 51 2.16 8.88 -8.98
C ARG A 51 2.95 8.48 -7.73
N ILE A 52 3.76 7.42 -7.82
CA ILE A 52 4.64 7.01 -6.71
C ILE A 52 5.54 8.16 -6.29
N ARG A 53 6.21 8.82 -7.25
CA ARG A 53 7.08 9.98 -6.95
C ARG A 53 6.31 11.11 -6.26
N ALA A 54 5.10 11.43 -6.72
CA ALA A 54 4.27 12.46 -6.10
C ALA A 54 3.95 12.14 -4.63
N TRP A 55 3.67 10.88 -4.30
CA TRP A 55 3.44 10.43 -2.92
C TRP A 55 4.72 10.38 -2.09
N THR A 56 5.83 9.91 -2.66
CA THR A 56 7.13 9.91 -1.99
C THR A 56 7.59 11.32 -1.62
N VAL A 57 7.39 12.31 -2.49
CA VAL A 57 7.66 13.73 -2.19
C VAL A 57 6.82 14.22 -1.00
N LYS A 58 5.59 13.73 -0.87
CA LYS A 58 4.68 14.03 0.25
C LYS A 58 4.94 13.19 1.51
N ARG A 59 6.02 12.39 1.55
CA ARG A 59 6.36 11.46 2.65
C ARG A 59 5.32 10.33 2.87
N ILE A 60 4.48 10.04 1.88
CA ILE A 60 3.48 8.97 1.94
C ILE A 60 4.17 7.65 1.61
N ARG A 61 3.89 6.60 2.39
CA ARG A 61 4.42 5.25 2.14
C ARG A 61 3.64 4.58 1.03
N VAL A 62 4.30 4.18 -0.04
CA VAL A 62 3.63 3.63 -1.23
C VAL A 62 3.84 2.13 -1.32
N LEU A 63 2.74 1.36 -1.38
CA LEU A 63 2.72 -0.07 -1.62
C LEU A 63 2.15 -0.35 -3.01
N ALA A 64 3.03 -0.73 -3.92
CA ALA A 64 2.71 -1.08 -5.28
C ALA A 64 2.54 -2.61 -5.39
N TYR A 65 1.44 -3.08 -5.97
CA TYR A 65 1.25 -4.51 -6.23
C TYR A 65 0.94 -4.79 -7.70
N GLY A 66 1.39 -5.94 -8.19
CA GLY A 66 1.16 -6.33 -9.59
C GLY A 66 1.20 -7.82 -9.83
N SER A 67 0.76 -8.21 -11.02
CA SER A 67 0.96 -9.58 -11.52
C SER A 67 2.45 -9.81 -11.77
N HIS A 68 2.96 -10.97 -11.35
CA HIS A 68 4.38 -11.41 -11.42
C HIS A 68 5.01 -11.38 -12.82
N VAL A 69 4.23 -11.04 -13.84
CA VAL A 69 4.55 -11.08 -15.28
C VAL A 69 5.21 -9.80 -15.81
N ARG A 70 5.40 -8.75 -15.00
CA ARG A 70 6.04 -7.48 -15.43
C ARG A 70 7.12 -6.99 -14.45
N PRO A 71 8.30 -7.63 -14.41
CA PRO A 71 9.40 -7.27 -13.52
C PRO A 71 9.92 -5.84 -13.74
N ASP A 72 9.90 -5.33 -14.98
CA ASP A 72 10.31 -3.95 -15.29
C ASP A 72 9.46 -2.89 -14.58
N LEU A 73 8.14 -3.12 -14.47
CA LEU A 73 7.24 -2.19 -13.77
C LEU A 73 7.44 -2.23 -12.25
N LEU A 74 7.67 -3.42 -11.68
CA LEU A 74 8.00 -3.56 -10.26
C LEU A 74 9.34 -2.90 -9.94
N ARG A 75 10.32 -3.02 -10.83
CA ARG A 75 11.62 -2.36 -10.69
C ARG A 75 11.47 -0.84 -10.73
N ALA A 76 10.74 -0.31 -11.72
CA ALA A 76 10.47 1.13 -11.81
C ALA A 76 9.72 1.67 -10.57
N ALA A 77 8.77 0.91 -10.02
CA ALA A 77 8.07 1.27 -8.79
C ALA A 77 9.02 1.32 -7.58
N ARG A 78 9.93 0.34 -7.45
CA ARG A 78 10.96 0.34 -6.39
C ARG A 78 11.95 1.48 -6.55
N GLU A 79 12.41 1.76 -7.77
CA GLU A 79 13.30 2.89 -8.07
C GLU A 79 12.64 4.24 -7.78
N ALA A 80 11.31 4.33 -7.92
CA ALA A 80 10.54 5.51 -7.54
C ALA A 80 10.36 5.65 -6.01
N GLY A 81 10.74 4.65 -5.22
CA GLY A 81 10.64 4.66 -3.76
C GLY A 81 9.41 3.94 -3.18
N ALA A 82 8.65 3.20 -3.99
CA ALA A 82 7.57 2.34 -3.50
C ALA A 82 8.06 0.95 -3.09
N VAL A 83 7.33 0.32 -2.17
CA VAL A 83 7.45 -1.10 -1.88
C VAL A 83 6.66 -1.86 -2.95
N ALA A 84 7.33 -2.57 -3.85
CA ALA A 84 6.66 -3.34 -4.91
C ALA A 84 6.63 -4.84 -4.60
N VAL A 85 5.44 -5.43 -4.56
CA VAL A 85 5.20 -6.84 -4.20
C VAL A 85 4.20 -7.52 -5.16
N PRO A 86 4.18 -8.84 -5.27
CA PRO A 86 3.15 -9.52 -6.05
C PRO A 86 1.77 -9.47 -5.37
N ASN A 87 0.70 -9.64 -6.16
CA ASN A 87 -0.68 -9.62 -5.67
C ASN A 87 -0.92 -10.60 -4.49
N SER A 88 -0.27 -11.77 -4.49
CA SER A 88 -0.35 -12.73 -3.37
C SER A 88 0.22 -12.20 -2.06
N GLU A 89 1.26 -11.36 -2.11
CA GLU A 89 1.98 -10.85 -0.95
C GLU A 89 1.50 -9.47 -0.49
N VAL A 90 0.70 -8.77 -1.29
CA VAL A 90 0.23 -7.41 -0.95
C VAL A 90 -0.51 -7.35 0.38
N VAL A 91 -1.30 -8.37 0.69
CA VAL A 91 -2.09 -8.44 1.92
C VAL A 91 -1.18 -8.58 3.13
N GLU A 92 -0.19 -9.48 3.06
CA GLU A 92 0.76 -9.72 4.15
C GLU A 92 1.67 -8.52 4.36
N THR A 93 2.18 -7.94 3.27
CA THR A 93 3.03 -6.74 3.30
C THR A 93 2.28 -5.55 3.88
N LEU A 94 1.03 -5.32 3.45
CA LEU A 94 0.21 -4.24 3.98
C LEU A 94 -0.02 -4.40 5.48
N ARG A 95 -0.35 -5.62 5.92
CA ARG A 95 -0.48 -5.93 7.35
C ARG A 95 0.83 -5.68 8.10
N GLY A 96 1.96 -6.09 7.54
CA GLY A 96 3.28 -5.85 8.12
C GLY A 96 3.61 -4.36 8.25
N MET A 97 3.29 -3.55 7.22
CA MET A 97 3.52 -2.11 7.24
C MET A 97 2.67 -1.39 8.29
N LEU A 98 1.41 -1.80 8.45
CA LEU A 98 0.50 -1.31 9.48
C LEU A 98 0.94 -1.75 10.88
N SER A 99 1.39 -3.00 11.02
CA SER A 99 1.91 -3.53 12.28
C SER A 99 3.26 -2.93 12.68
N ALA A 100 4.08 -2.50 11.72
CA ALA A 100 5.38 -1.87 11.99
C ALA A 100 5.23 -0.40 12.42
N ALA A 101 4.14 0.26 12.03
CA ALA A 101 3.83 1.62 12.46
C ALA A 101 3.24 1.68 13.88
N ASP A 102 2.72 0.56 14.39
CA ASP A 102 2.25 0.42 15.75
C ASP A 102 3.15 -0.55 16.54
N PRO A 103 4.22 -0.09 17.20
CA PRO A 103 4.81 -0.84 18.31
C PRO A 103 3.93 -0.62 19.56
N GLY A 104 2.68 -1.06 19.54
CA GLY A 104 1.81 -1.17 20.71
C GLY A 104 2.10 -2.47 21.48
N PRO A 105 2.28 -2.45 22.80
CA PRO A 105 2.96 -3.51 23.54
C PRO A 105 2.06 -4.74 23.70
N SER A 106 2.37 -5.83 23.00
CA SER A 106 1.75 -7.13 23.25
C SER A 106 2.81 -8.24 23.23
N ALA A 107 3.85 -8.03 24.04
CA ALA A 107 4.72 -9.08 24.55
C ALA A 107 4.62 -9.08 26.08
N ARG A 108 3.46 -9.49 26.61
CA ARG A 108 3.31 -10.06 27.96
C ARG A 108 2.23 -11.13 27.87
N GLY A 109 2.67 -12.38 27.85
CA GLY A 109 1.91 -13.61 28.02
C GLY A 109 2.89 -14.68 28.42
#